data_AF-A0A0F9L617-F1
#
_entry.id   AF-A0A0F9L617-F1
#
_cell.length_a   1.000
_cell.length_b   1.000
_cell.length_c   1.000
_cell.angle_alpha   90.00
_cell.angle_beta   90.00
_cell.angle_gamma   90.00
#
_symmetry.space_group_name_H-M   'P 1'
#
loop_
_entity.id
_entity.type
_entity.pdbx_description
1 polymer ?
#
loop_
_entity_poly.entity_id
_entity_poly.type
_entity_poly.pdbx_seq_one_letter_code
_entity_poly.pdbx_strand_id
1 'polypeptide(L)'
;MALPFSLPENYKVVPLGFTAANAVDCDIISCKNAHKVWFLIYHNGSSDTDLTLSLVEAKSVAGSTTNAVTAVFPVWYNQTATTAGDTLTKVGTDSNSYVVNVGEGGAAQFVIIEWDPSKHSVDYDCIKVGDSGGNASNNVSITAIVETRYPQANPPSVIVD
;
A
#
# COMPACT_ATOMS: atom_id res chain seq x y z
N MET A 1 18.47 7.11 27.16
CA MET A 1 18.93 6.85 25.78
C MET A 1 17.80 7.29 24.86
N ALA A 2 17.93 8.42 24.18
CA ALA A 2 16.92 8.83 23.19
C ALA A 2 17.03 7.86 22.01
N LEU A 3 15.91 7.25 21.62
CA LEU A 3 15.87 6.44 20.40
C LEU A 3 16.14 7.40 19.22
N PRO A 4 17.13 7.13 18.35
CA PRO A 4 17.56 8.05 17.30
C PRO A 4 16.55 8.21 16.16
N PHE A 5 15.41 7.53 16.21
CA PHE A 5 14.41 7.50 15.16
C PHE A 5 12.99 7.56 15.74
N SER A 6 12.19 8.47 15.19
CA SER A 6 10.76 8.61 15.47
C SER A 6 10.02 8.60 14.13
N LEU A 7 9.18 7.58 13.92
CA LEU A 7 8.45 7.40 12.66
C LEU A 7 7.65 8.64 12.22
N PRO A 8 6.84 9.29 13.08
CA PRO A 8 6.05 10.46 12.67
C PRO A 8 6.90 11.72 12.42
N GLU A 9 8.15 11.77 12.91
CA GLU A 9 9.07 12.89 12.64
C GLU A 9 9.81 12.72 11.32
N ASN A 10 10.04 11.48 10.89
CA ASN A 10 10.83 11.17 9.70
C ASN A 10 9.95 10.86 8.48
N TYR A 11 8.77 10.28 8.69
CA TYR A 11 7.88 9.82 7.63
C TYR A 11 6.47 10.37 7.80
N LYS A 12 5.84 10.66 6.66
CA LYS A 12 4.45 11.06 6.63
C LYS A 12 3.57 9.82 6.60
N VAL A 13 2.73 9.66 7.62
CA VAL A 13 1.76 8.55 7.70
C VAL A 13 0.39 9.06 7.25
N VAL A 14 -0.24 8.35 6.32
CA VAL A 14 -1.50 8.77 5.70
C VAL A 14 -2.45 7.58 5.63
N PRO A 15 -3.58 7.60 6.35
CA PRO A 15 -4.63 6.62 6.13
C PRO A 15 -5.27 6.89 4.77
N LEU A 16 -5.42 5.86 3.94
CA LEU A 16 -5.94 5.99 2.57
C LEU A 16 -7.33 5.37 2.39
N GLY A 17 -7.73 4.48 3.29
CA GLY A 17 -9.04 3.86 3.21
C GLY A 17 -9.23 2.73 4.21
N PHE A 18 -10.49 2.53 4.55
CA PHE A 18 -10.99 1.35 5.25
C PHE A 18 -12.31 0.96 4.59
N THR A 19 -12.33 -0.16 3.89
CA THR A 19 -13.49 -0.55 3.09
C THR A 19 -13.64 -2.07 3.02
N ALA A 20 -14.74 -2.52 2.42
CA ALA A 20 -14.92 -3.93 2.09
C ALA A 20 -13.88 -4.37 1.04
N ALA A 21 -13.45 -5.62 1.09
CA ALA A 21 -12.56 -6.22 0.08
C ALA A 21 -13.31 -6.49 -1.24
N ASN A 22 -13.92 -5.46 -1.84
CA ASN A 22 -14.75 -5.58 -3.03
C ASN A 22 -14.55 -4.35 -3.91
N ALA A 23 -13.47 -4.35 -4.70
CA ALA A 23 -13.04 -3.20 -5.51
C ALA A 23 -12.72 -1.99 -4.62
N VAL A 24 -11.69 -2.14 -3.79
CA VAL A 24 -11.16 -1.11 -2.90
C VAL A 24 -10.88 0.16 -3.68
N ASP A 25 -11.64 1.21 -3.34
CA ASP A 25 -11.34 2.58 -3.74
C ASP A 25 -10.66 3.27 -2.56
N CYS A 26 -9.33 3.35 -2.61
CA CYS A 26 -8.56 4.13 -1.66
C CYS A 26 -8.11 5.46 -2.27
N ASP A 27 -7.78 6.41 -1.39
CA ASP A 27 -7.24 7.69 -1.79
C ASP A 27 -5.97 7.54 -2.64
N ILE A 28 -5.86 8.38 -3.66
CA ILE A 28 -4.67 8.53 -4.50
C ILE A 28 -3.72 9.50 -3.81
N ILE A 29 -2.43 9.15 -3.75
CA ILE A 29 -1.39 10.02 -3.20
C ILE A 29 -0.43 10.53 -4.26
N SER A 30 -0.03 11.79 -4.12
CA SER A 30 1.01 12.44 -4.91
C SER A 30 2.40 12.06 -4.41
N CYS A 31 3.24 11.60 -5.33
CA CYS A 31 4.64 11.22 -5.11
C CYS A 31 5.65 12.30 -5.55
N LYS A 32 5.18 13.50 -5.95
CA LYS A 32 6.04 14.62 -6.38
C LYS A 32 7.17 14.93 -5.39
N ASN A 33 6.88 14.77 -4.10
CA ASN A 33 7.80 15.01 -2.99
C ASN A 33 8.19 13.75 -2.22
N ALA A 34 8.01 12.56 -2.80
CA ALA A 34 8.36 11.28 -2.18
C ALA A 34 9.70 10.73 -2.72
N HIS A 35 10.51 10.15 -1.84
CA HIS A 35 11.62 9.26 -2.19
C HIS A 35 11.16 7.81 -2.26
N LYS A 36 10.30 7.41 -1.31
CA LYS A 36 9.74 6.06 -1.22
C LYS A 36 8.37 6.09 -0.58
N VAL A 37 7.54 5.13 -0.94
CA VAL A 37 6.23 4.90 -0.33
C VAL A 37 6.12 3.44 0.09
N TRP A 38 5.63 3.20 1.30
CA TRP A 38 5.19 1.89 1.76
C TRP A 38 3.68 1.89 1.93
N PHE A 39 2.99 0.99 1.24
CA PHE A 39 1.57 0.73 1.50
C PHE A 39 1.45 -0.42 2.47
N LEU A 40 0.96 -0.12 3.67
CA LEU A 40 0.63 -1.08 4.71
C LEU A 40 -0.85 -1.44 4.52
N ILE A 41 -1.09 -2.68 4.16
CA ILE A 41 -2.41 -3.21 3.81
C ILE A 41 -2.74 -4.31 4.82
N TYR A 42 -3.81 -4.10 5.58
CA TYR A 42 -4.33 -5.13 6.48
C TYR A 42 -5.64 -5.65 5.90
N HIS A 43 -5.59 -6.88 5.40
CA HIS A 43 -6.76 -7.65 5.00
C HIS A 43 -7.26 -8.43 6.21
N ASN A 44 -8.53 -8.27 6.55
CA ASN A 44 -9.20 -8.95 7.63
C ASN A 44 -10.36 -9.76 7.06
N GLY A 45 -10.28 -11.08 7.19
CA GLY A 45 -11.24 -11.94 6.54
C GLY A 45 -10.73 -13.35 6.27
N SER A 46 -11.64 -14.17 5.77
CA SER A 46 -11.37 -15.57 5.42
C SER A 46 -11.80 -15.83 3.99
N SER A 47 -11.33 -16.94 3.42
CA SER A 47 -11.77 -17.44 2.11
C SER A 47 -11.54 -16.50 0.92
N ASP A 48 -10.66 -15.50 1.05
CA ASP A 48 -10.08 -14.76 -0.08
C ASP A 48 -8.79 -15.46 -0.53
N THR A 49 -8.87 -16.14 -1.67
CA THR A 49 -7.71 -16.84 -2.26
C THR A 49 -7.33 -16.30 -3.63
N ASP A 50 -8.10 -15.34 -4.13
CA ASP A 50 -8.02 -14.74 -5.46
C ASP A 50 -7.96 -13.21 -5.42
N LEU A 51 -8.10 -12.59 -4.24
CA LEU A 51 -7.94 -11.15 -4.06
C LEU A 51 -6.52 -10.73 -4.43
N THR A 52 -6.39 -10.01 -5.54
CA THR A 52 -5.10 -9.55 -6.06
C THR A 52 -4.93 -8.07 -5.78
N LEU A 53 -3.91 -7.73 -4.99
CA LEU A 53 -3.46 -6.36 -4.73
C LEU A 53 -2.50 -5.92 -5.83
N SER A 54 -2.69 -4.72 -6.36
CA SER A 54 -1.86 -4.12 -7.40
C SER A 54 -1.71 -2.61 -7.17
N LEU A 55 -0.79 -1.99 -7.92
CA LEU A 55 -0.63 -0.54 -7.90
C LEU A 55 -1.22 0.09 -9.15
N VAL A 56 -1.87 1.24 -8.97
CA VAL A 56 -2.46 2.04 -10.04
C VAL A 56 -1.85 3.43 -9.97
N GLU A 57 -1.25 3.89 -11.05
CA GLU A 57 -0.70 5.24 -11.15
C GLU A 57 -1.72 6.21 -11.75
N ALA A 58 -1.61 7.48 -11.38
CA ALA A 58 -2.46 8.56 -11.86
C ALA A 58 -1.64 9.83 -12.15
N LYS A 59 -2.19 10.74 -12.96
CA LYS A 59 -1.58 12.06 -13.23
C LYS A 59 -1.97 13.15 -12.23
N SER A 60 -2.91 12.84 -11.35
CA SER A 60 -3.36 13.75 -10.29
C SER A 60 -4.06 12.95 -9.20
N VAL A 61 -4.08 13.51 -8.00
CA VAL A 61 -4.82 12.94 -6.84
C VAL A 61 -6.33 12.85 -7.09
N ALA A 62 -6.87 13.60 -8.07
CA ALA A 62 -8.28 13.53 -8.45
C ALA A 62 -8.62 12.36 -9.39
N GLY A 63 -7.63 11.61 -9.89
CA GLY A 63 -7.85 10.32 -10.57
C GLY A 63 -8.35 10.37 -12.01
N SER A 64 -8.26 11.49 -12.73
CA SER A 64 -8.86 11.63 -14.07
C SER A 64 -8.17 10.82 -15.19
N THR A 65 -6.97 10.29 -14.95
CA THR A 65 -6.23 9.42 -15.89
C THR A 65 -5.42 8.41 -15.10
N THR A 66 -5.89 7.17 -15.02
CA THR A 66 -5.23 6.10 -14.26
C THR A 66 -4.73 4.98 -15.17
N ASN A 67 -3.60 4.39 -14.82
CA ASN A 67 -3.02 3.22 -15.49
C ASN A 67 -2.60 2.17 -14.45
N ALA A 68 -2.67 0.90 -14.83
CA ALA A 68 -2.07 -0.16 -14.03
C ALA A 68 -0.53 -0.04 -14.09
N VAL A 69 0.12 -0.12 -12.94
CA VAL A 69 1.58 -0.16 -12.86
C VAL A 69 2.08 -1.50 -13.35
N THR A 70 2.93 -1.50 -14.37
CA THR A 70 3.56 -2.72 -14.89
C THR A 70 4.94 -2.99 -14.29
N ALA A 71 5.55 -1.98 -13.65
CA ALA A 71 6.83 -2.11 -12.99
C ALA A 71 6.73 -3.02 -11.76
N VAL A 72 7.75 -3.84 -11.54
CA VAL A 72 7.81 -4.74 -10.39
C VAL A 72 8.23 -4.01 -9.12
N PHE A 73 7.67 -4.45 -8.00
CA PHE A 73 7.97 -3.95 -6.67
C PHE A 73 8.12 -5.09 -5.67
N PRO A 74 8.91 -4.87 -4.60
CA PRO A 74 9.02 -5.85 -3.55
C PRO A 74 7.79 -5.81 -2.65
N VAL A 75 7.41 -6.99 -2.17
CA VAL A 75 6.27 -7.20 -1.29
C VAL A 75 6.71 -8.01 -0.08
N TRP A 76 6.24 -7.62 1.09
CA TRP A 76 6.36 -8.37 2.33
C TRP A 76 4.98 -8.73 2.84
N TYR A 77 4.86 -9.87 3.49
CA TYR A 77 3.59 -10.30 4.04
C TYR A 77 3.76 -11.07 5.34
N ASN A 78 2.78 -10.93 6.22
CA ASN A 78 2.53 -11.82 7.33
C ASN A 78 1.26 -12.60 7.00
N GLN A 79 1.43 -13.91 6.81
CA GLN A 79 0.40 -14.86 6.40
C GLN A 79 -0.71 -15.03 7.45
N THR A 80 -0.37 -14.82 8.72
CA THR A 80 -1.27 -14.98 9.86
C THR A 80 -1.22 -13.70 10.67
N ALA A 81 -1.79 -12.62 10.14
CA ALA A 81 -1.81 -11.31 10.79
C ALA A 81 -2.85 -11.26 11.93
N THR A 82 -2.79 -12.25 12.82
CA THR A 82 -3.57 -12.35 14.04
C THR A 82 -2.62 -12.29 15.24
N THR A 83 -3.14 -12.51 16.45
CA THR A 83 -2.29 -12.65 17.65
C THR A 83 -1.36 -13.88 17.62
N ALA A 84 -1.55 -14.79 16.66
CA ALA A 84 -0.80 -16.04 16.56
C ALA A 84 0.50 -15.94 15.73
N GLY A 85 0.76 -14.82 15.04
CA GLY A 85 1.96 -14.67 14.24
C GLY A 85 2.33 -13.22 13.90
N ASP A 86 3.62 -12.93 13.95
CA ASP A 86 4.21 -11.61 13.70
C ASP A 86 5.33 -11.66 12.65
N THR A 87 5.50 -12.81 11.98
CA THR A 87 6.57 -13.02 11.01
C THR A 87 6.26 -12.32 9.70
N LEU A 88 7.07 -11.32 9.37
CA LEU A 88 7.03 -10.62 8.09
C LEU A 88 8.04 -11.24 7.12
N THR A 89 7.56 -11.81 6.02
CA THR A 89 8.39 -12.50 5.02
C THR A 89 8.36 -11.74 3.70
N LYS A 90 9.52 -11.56 3.07
CA LYS A 90 9.60 -11.00 1.72
C LYS A 90 9.17 -12.05 0.69
N VAL A 91 8.33 -11.69 -0.28
CA VAL A 91 8.06 -12.52 -1.45
C VAL A 91 9.36 -12.73 -2.23
N GLY A 92 9.66 -13.98 -2.60
CA GLY A 92 10.95 -14.35 -3.17
C GLY A 92 11.27 -13.70 -4.52
N THR A 93 10.26 -13.35 -5.31
CA THR A 93 10.40 -12.63 -6.59
C THR A 93 9.51 -11.40 -6.58
N ASP A 94 10.09 -10.24 -6.87
CA ASP A 94 9.35 -8.99 -7.01
C ASP A 94 8.36 -9.11 -8.19
N SER A 95 7.14 -8.59 -8.01
CA SER A 95 6.03 -8.69 -8.97
C SER A 95 5.33 -7.34 -9.09
N ASN A 96 4.46 -7.17 -10.08
CA ASN A 96 3.60 -5.99 -10.22
C ASN A 96 2.25 -6.15 -9.49
N SER A 97 2.05 -7.28 -8.84
CA SER A 97 0.85 -7.61 -8.06
C SER A 97 1.15 -8.66 -7.00
N TYR A 98 0.26 -8.77 -6.04
CA TYR A 98 0.31 -9.75 -4.96
C TYR A 98 -1.06 -10.36 -4.71
N VAL A 99 -1.15 -11.70 -4.70
CA VAL A 99 -2.40 -12.40 -4.39
C VAL A 99 -2.46 -12.66 -2.88
N VAL A 100 -3.48 -12.11 -2.23
CA VAL A 100 -3.85 -12.46 -0.86
C VAL A 100 -4.32 -13.90 -0.86
N ASN A 101 -3.78 -14.68 0.06
CA ASN A 101 -4.11 -16.09 0.17
C ASN A 101 -4.38 -16.42 1.64
N VAL A 102 -5.60 -16.17 2.10
CA VAL A 102 -5.99 -16.53 3.48
C VAL A 102 -6.48 -17.99 3.60
N GLY A 103 -6.34 -18.80 2.53
CA GLY A 103 -6.89 -20.16 2.42
C GLY A 103 -6.34 -21.18 3.42
N GLU A 104 -5.16 -20.94 4.00
CA GLU A 104 -4.56 -21.84 5.02
C GLU A 104 -4.60 -21.26 6.46
N GLY A 105 -5.00 -19.99 6.65
CA GLY A 105 -4.88 -19.29 7.94
C GLY A 105 -6.15 -18.56 8.42
N GLY A 106 -7.18 -18.45 7.58
CA GLY A 106 -8.58 -18.22 7.96
C GLY A 106 -8.97 -16.93 8.68
N ALA A 107 -8.07 -15.95 8.91
CA ALA A 107 -8.41 -14.84 9.80
C ALA A 107 -7.95 -13.44 9.32
N ALA A 108 -6.71 -13.28 8.85
CA ALA A 108 -6.22 -11.98 8.36
C ALA A 108 -4.83 -12.13 7.72
N GLN A 109 -4.51 -11.20 6.83
CA GLN A 109 -3.19 -11.08 6.24
C GLN A 109 -2.73 -9.62 6.26
N PHE A 110 -1.46 -9.41 6.60
CA PHE A 110 -0.84 -8.08 6.56
C PHE A 110 0.18 -8.06 5.43
N VAL A 111 0.13 -7.04 4.58
CA VAL A 111 0.94 -6.92 3.38
C VAL A 111 1.58 -5.53 3.36
N ILE A 112 2.86 -5.47 3.03
CA ILE A 112 3.59 -4.23 2.78
C ILE A 112 4.04 -4.23 1.32
N ILE A 113 3.59 -3.24 0.55
CA ILE A 113 4.07 -3.00 -0.81
C ILE A 113 5.00 -1.80 -0.80
N GLU A 114 6.22 -1.95 -1.33
CA GLU A 114 7.17 -0.84 -1.48
C GLU A 114 7.12 -0.26 -2.88
N TRP A 115 6.81 1.03 -2.98
CA TRP A 115 6.83 1.77 -4.22
C TRP A 115 7.99 2.77 -4.25
N ASP A 116 8.70 2.76 -5.39
CA ASP A 116 9.73 3.72 -5.73
C ASP A 116 9.16 4.66 -6.81
N PRO A 117 8.91 5.95 -6.49
CA PRO A 117 8.38 6.92 -7.44
C PRO A 117 9.19 7.08 -8.73
N SER A 118 10.48 6.69 -8.75
CA SER A 118 11.28 6.72 -9.99
C SER A 118 10.83 5.70 -11.03
N LYS A 119 10.00 4.72 -10.64
CA LYS A 119 9.42 3.69 -11.52
C LYS A 119 8.10 4.10 -12.16
N HIS A 120 7.60 5.30 -11.92
CA HIS A 120 6.41 5.80 -12.59
C HIS A 120 6.60 5.84 -14.11
N SER A 121 5.51 5.60 -14.83
CA SER A 121 5.48 5.88 -16.26
C SER A 121 5.64 7.39 -16.51
N VAL A 122 6.07 7.74 -17.72
CA VAL A 122 6.19 9.14 -18.13
C VAL A 122 4.85 9.87 -17.94
N ASP A 123 4.90 11.07 -17.35
CA ASP A 123 3.77 11.94 -17.00
C ASP A 123 2.89 11.47 -15.83
N TYR A 124 3.26 10.41 -15.11
CA TYR A 124 2.56 9.97 -13.90
C TYR A 124 3.37 10.32 -12.66
N ASP A 125 2.69 10.82 -11.63
CA ASP A 125 3.30 11.28 -10.39
C ASP A 125 2.47 10.93 -9.15
N CYS A 126 1.32 10.27 -9.33
CA CYS A 126 0.44 9.84 -8.27
C CYS A 126 0.25 8.33 -8.30
N ILE A 127 -0.05 7.73 -7.15
CA ILE A 127 -0.18 6.28 -6.99
C ILE A 127 -1.30 5.94 -5.99
N LYS A 128 -1.97 4.81 -6.21
CA LYS A 128 -2.86 4.17 -5.23
C LYS A 128 -2.73 2.65 -5.27
N VAL A 129 -3.30 2.01 -4.26
CA VAL A 129 -3.52 0.56 -4.26
C VAL A 129 -4.85 0.27 -4.97
N GLY A 130 -4.86 -0.73 -5.83
CA GLY A 130 -6.08 -1.33 -6.36
C GLY A 130 -6.16 -2.80 -5.94
N ASP A 131 -7.38 -3.34 -5.92
CA ASP A 131 -7.61 -4.77 -5.76
C ASP A 131 -8.46 -5.32 -6.93
N SER A 132 -8.49 -6.65 -7.08
CA SER A 132 -9.35 -7.33 -8.06
C SER A 132 -10.81 -7.48 -7.61
N GLY A 133 -11.13 -7.08 -6.37
CA GLY A 133 -12.32 -7.50 -5.65
C GLY A 133 -12.19 -8.92 -5.12
N GLY A 134 -12.51 -9.08 -3.83
CA GLY A 134 -12.60 -10.35 -3.12
C GLY A 134 -13.98 -10.50 -2.47
N ASN A 135 -14.02 -11.16 -1.33
CA ASN A 135 -15.24 -11.42 -0.58
C ASN A 135 -15.71 -10.14 0.13
N ALA A 136 -16.91 -9.67 -0.22
CA ALA A 136 -17.49 -8.44 0.34
C ALA A 136 -17.73 -8.46 1.87
N SER A 137 -17.66 -9.62 2.53
CA SER A 137 -17.73 -9.72 4.01
C SER A 137 -16.37 -9.49 4.68
N ASN A 138 -15.30 -9.41 3.89
CA ASN A 138 -13.95 -9.12 4.37
C ASN A 138 -13.67 -7.62 4.29
N ASN A 139 -12.70 -7.15 5.06
CA ASN A 139 -12.31 -5.75 5.12
C ASN A 139 -10.85 -5.56 4.76
N VAL A 140 -10.54 -4.41 4.16
CA VAL A 140 -9.16 -3.98 3.88
C VAL A 140 -8.95 -2.60 4.47
N SER A 141 -7.86 -2.45 5.22
CA SER A 141 -7.35 -1.14 5.63
C SER A 141 -6.05 -0.84 4.91
N ILE A 142 -5.88 0.41 4.47
CA ILE A 142 -4.70 0.84 3.71
C ILE A 142 -4.15 2.10 4.35
N THR A 143 -2.86 2.07 4.68
CA THR A 143 -2.10 3.20 5.19
C THR A 143 -0.82 3.35 4.38
N ALA A 144 -0.55 4.55 3.88
CA ALA A 144 0.73 4.87 3.28
C ALA A 144 1.69 5.46 4.32
N ILE A 145 2.93 4.99 4.29
CA ILE A 145 4.08 5.66 4.93
C ILE A 145 4.91 6.24 3.79
N VAL A 146 5.18 7.54 3.83
CA VAL A 146 5.89 8.26 2.78
C VAL A 146 7.18 8.82 3.34
N GLU A 147 8.30 8.39 2.75
CA GLU A 147 9.59 9.04 2.91
C GLU A 147 9.62 10.29 2.03
N THR A 148 9.61 11.45 2.69
CA THR A 148 9.56 12.73 1.98
C THR A 148 10.96 13.18 1.57
N ARG A 149 11.07 13.83 0.40
CA ARG A 149 12.37 14.29 -0.13
C ARG A 149 13.03 15.35 0.72
N TYR A 150 12.20 16.17 1.35
CA TYR A 150 12.61 17.34 2.11
C TYR A 150 12.02 17.23 3.52
N PRO A 151 12.82 16.76 4.50
CA PRO A 151 12.41 16.70 5.89
C PRO A 151 12.03 18.09 6.39
N GLN A 152 10.82 18.23 6.90
CA GLN A 152 10.30 19.52 7.38
C GLN A 152 9.22 19.27 8.43
N ALA A 153 9.01 20.25 9.32
CA ALA A 153 8.03 20.14 10.40
C ALA A 153 6.60 19.89 9.90
N ASN A 154 6.24 20.44 8.72
CA ASN A 154 4.93 20.27 8.10
C ASN A 154 5.09 19.85 6.62
N PRO A 155 5.25 18.55 6.32
CA PRO A 155 5.43 18.09 4.95
C PRO A 155 4.19 18.40 4.09
N PRO A 156 4.37 18.77 2.79
CA PRO A 156 3.28 19.00 1.84
C PRO A 156 2.24 17.89 1.87
N SER A 157 0.97 18.25 1.66
CA SER A 157 -0.08 17.24 1.51
C SER A 157 0.27 16.28 0.37
N VAL A 158 -0.02 15.00 0.55
CA VAL A 158 0.06 14.01 -0.53
C VAL A 158 -1.32 13.66 -1.07
N ILE A 159 -2.40 14.07 -0.39
CA ILE A 159 -3.80 13.86 -0.81
C ILE A 159 -4.39 15.09 -1.50
N VAL A 160 -3.59 16.14 -1.67
CA VAL A 160 -3.92 17.38 -2.40
C VAL A 160 -2.72 17.70 -3.27
N ASP A 161 -2.95 18.11 -4.52
CA ASP A 161 -1.90 18.42 -5.49
C ASP A 161 -1.32 19.84 -5.35
#